data_AF-A0A413WQJ7-F1
#
_entry.id   AF-A0A413WQJ7-F1
#
_cell.length_a   1.000
_cell.length_b   1.000
_cell.length_c   1.000
_cell.angle_alpha   90.00
_cell.angle_beta   90.00
_cell.angle_gamma   90.00
#
_symmetry.space_group_name_H-M   'P 1'
#
loop_
_entity.id
_entity.type
_entity.pdbx_description
1 polymer ?
#
loop_
_entity_poly.entity_id
_entity_poly.type
_entity_poly.pdbx_seq_one_letter_code
_entity_poly.pdbx_strand_id
1 'polypeptide(L)'
;MIEGQTVLPALRDMRDLEKFVTGPFNIGVLLEVHVARLDAVFQLLTAHDKQVFIHLDLIQGLKADEYATEYICQTYRPYGIISTKGSVILRAKQKQVKTVQRLFLIDSSSLERSYRLIKRTQPDYIEVLPGLVPKYIRAVKAETGIPVFAGGLISSTEEVEAAVEAGATVVTTSDQRLWTNG
;
A
#
# COMPACT_ATOMS: atom_id res chain seq x y z
N MET A 1 -0.57 -0.57 13.65
CA MET A 1 0.72 0.04 13.31
C MET A 1 1.59 -0.99 12.63
N ILE A 2 2.49 -0.55 11.74
CA ILE A 2 3.53 -1.39 11.11
C ILE A 2 4.87 -0.77 11.46
N GLU A 3 5.76 -1.55 12.09
CA GLU A 3 7.07 -1.08 12.58
C GLU A 3 6.96 0.23 13.40
N GLY A 4 5.96 0.31 14.28
CA GLY A 4 5.69 1.51 15.09
C GLY A 4 5.05 2.69 14.35
N GLN A 5 4.81 2.59 13.03
CA GLN A 5 4.20 3.67 12.25
C GLN A 5 2.69 3.51 12.12
N THR A 6 1.96 4.60 12.35
CA THR A 6 0.52 4.72 12.08
C THR A 6 0.23 5.27 10.70
N VAL A 7 1.12 6.14 10.18
CA VAL A 7 1.05 6.70 8.83
C VAL A 7 2.17 6.12 7.98
N LEU A 8 1.85 5.73 6.74
CA LEU A 8 2.83 5.37 5.72
C LEU A 8 2.83 6.47 4.63
N PRO A 9 3.97 7.15 4.42
CA PRO A 9 4.12 8.13 3.35
C PRO A 9 3.87 7.52 1.98
N ALA A 10 2.93 8.06 1.21
CA ALA A 10 2.63 7.62 -0.14
C ALA A 10 3.37 8.50 -1.16
N LEU A 11 4.41 7.92 -1.78
CA LEU A 11 5.38 8.58 -2.65
C LEU A 11 4.90 8.57 -4.10
N ARG A 12 4.68 9.75 -4.68
CA ARG A 12 4.20 9.90 -6.08
C ARG A 12 5.30 10.31 -7.04
N ASP A 13 6.33 10.99 -6.54
CA ASP A 13 7.42 11.48 -7.36
C ASP A 13 8.78 11.43 -6.63
N MET A 14 9.82 11.92 -7.31
CA MET A 14 11.17 11.94 -6.74
C MET A 14 11.32 12.88 -5.54
N ARG A 15 10.53 13.96 -5.47
CA ARG A 15 10.58 14.91 -4.34
C ARG A 15 10.02 14.25 -3.08
N ASP A 16 8.94 13.49 -3.24
CA ASP A 16 8.39 12.65 -2.16
C ASP A 16 9.43 11.64 -1.69
N LEU A 17 10.12 10.96 -2.63
CA LEU A 17 11.15 9.99 -2.31
C LEU A 17 12.32 10.62 -1.52
N GLU A 18 12.86 11.74 -1.99
CA GLU A 18 13.94 12.47 -1.31
C GLU A 18 13.56 12.88 0.12
N LYS A 19 12.34 13.38 0.30
CA LYS A 19 11.82 13.73 1.63
C LYS A 19 11.61 12.51 2.51
N PHE A 20 11.17 11.39 1.94
CA PHE A 20 10.99 10.14 2.68
C PHE A 20 12.33 9.54 3.14
N VAL A 21 13.35 9.48 2.28
CA VAL A 21 14.64 8.86 2.63
C VAL A 21 15.45 9.67 3.63
N THR A 22 15.26 10.99 3.66
CA THR A 22 15.85 11.88 4.67
C THR A 22 14.98 12.04 5.92
N GLY A 23 13.73 11.59 5.84
CA GLY A 23 12.74 11.70 6.91
C GLY A 23 12.82 10.58 7.95
N PRO A 24 11.98 10.68 9.00
CA PRO A 24 12.01 9.73 10.11
C PRO A 24 11.28 8.41 9.83
N PHE A 25 10.53 8.31 8.73
CA PHE A 25 9.76 7.12 8.39
C PHE A 25 10.65 6.00 7.87
N ASN A 26 10.42 4.76 8.30
CA ASN A 26 11.16 3.57 7.86
C ASN A 26 10.46 2.86 6.71
N ILE A 27 9.12 2.84 6.71
CA ILE A 27 8.31 2.21 5.66
C ILE A 27 7.43 3.25 4.98
N GLY A 28 7.44 3.24 3.64
CA GLY A 28 6.58 4.05 2.78
C GLY A 28 5.81 3.21 1.75
N VAL A 29 5.04 3.89 0.91
CA VAL A 29 4.31 3.32 -0.23
C VAL A 29 4.76 4.02 -1.51
N LEU A 30 5.47 3.33 -2.38
CA LEU A 30 5.80 3.83 -3.71
C LEU A 30 4.58 3.65 -4.63
N LEU A 31 3.86 4.74 -4.89
CA LEU A 31 2.64 4.73 -5.68
C LEU A 31 2.94 4.67 -7.17
N GLU A 32 3.82 5.53 -7.69
CA GLU A 32 4.08 5.65 -9.11
C GLU A 32 5.58 5.68 -9.38
N VAL A 33 6.03 4.91 -10.36
CA VAL A 33 7.43 4.88 -10.78
C VAL A 33 7.53 4.38 -12.21
N HIS A 34 8.47 4.93 -12.99
CA HIS A 34 8.80 4.39 -14.29
C HIS A 34 9.81 3.24 -14.15
N VAL A 35 9.63 2.14 -14.89
CA VAL A 35 10.48 0.94 -14.79
C VAL A 35 11.98 1.26 -14.89
N ALA A 36 12.36 2.20 -15.77
CA ALA A 36 13.74 2.66 -15.95
C ALA A 36 14.36 3.36 -14.72
N ARG A 37 13.57 3.75 -13.73
CA ARG A 37 14.05 4.39 -12.49
C ARG A 37 14.08 3.44 -11.29
N LEU A 38 13.54 2.23 -11.42
CA LEU A 38 13.46 1.29 -10.29
C LEU A 38 14.82 1.04 -9.65
N ASP A 39 15.86 0.83 -10.44
CA ASP A 39 17.22 0.60 -9.92
C ASP A 39 17.70 1.78 -9.06
N ALA A 40 17.58 3.01 -9.58
CA ALA A 40 17.99 4.21 -8.85
C ALA A 40 17.17 4.42 -7.56
N VAL A 41 15.86 4.18 -7.63
CA VAL A 41 14.97 4.29 -6.47
C VAL A 41 15.35 3.29 -5.39
N PHE A 42 15.53 2.00 -5.74
CA PHE A 42 15.88 0.97 -4.77
C PHE A 42 17.31 1.10 -4.23
N GLN A 43 18.26 1.60 -5.03
CA GLN A 43 19.59 1.97 -4.54
C GLN A 43 19.51 3.06 -3.47
N LEU A 44 18.71 4.11 -3.72
CA LEU A 44 18.53 5.19 -2.75
C LEU A 44 17.84 4.70 -1.47
N LEU A 45 16.78 3.90 -1.60
CA LEU A 45 16.09 3.29 -0.45
C LEU A 45 17.05 2.45 0.39
N THR A 46 17.86 1.61 -0.25
CA THR A 46 18.85 0.74 0.42
C THR A 46 19.93 1.56 1.13
N ALA A 47 20.44 2.62 0.49
CA ALA A 47 21.47 3.48 1.07
C ALA A 47 21.00 4.21 2.34
N HIS A 48 19.69 4.38 2.52
CA HIS A 48 19.08 5.05 3.67
C HIS A 48 18.32 4.09 4.61
N ASP A 49 18.49 2.77 4.43
CA ASP A 49 17.81 1.72 5.21
C ASP A 49 16.27 1.90 5.24
N LYS A 50 15.71 2.27 4.08
CA LYS A 50 14.26 2.47 3.91
C LYS A 50 13.62 1.30 3.19
N GLN A 51 12.38 1.02 3.58
CA GLN A 51 11.58 -0.05 3.02
C GLN A 51 10.30 0.51 2.39
N VAL A 52 9.81 -0.13 1.32
CA VAL A 52 8.59 0.32 0.64
C VAL A 52 7.66 -0.83 0.29
N PHE A 53 6.37 -0.59 0.45
CA PHE A 53 5.37 -1.25 -0.38
C PHE A 53 5.38 -0.62 -1.77
N ILE A 54 5.41 -1.41 -2.84
CA ILE A 54 5.36 -0.88 -4.21
C ILE A 54 4.04 -1.24 -4.89
N HIS A 55 3.41 -0.25 -5.53
CA HIS A 55 2.18 -0.46 -6.28
C HIS A 55 2.47 -0.99 -7.68
N LEU A 56 2.32 -2.31 -7.87
CA LEU A 56 2.70 -2.95 -9.14
C LEU A 56 1.87 -2.44 -10.32
N ASP A 57 0.57 -2.17 -10.12
CA ASP A 57 -0.30 -1.72 -11.22
C ASP A 57 0.08 -0.33 -11.77
N LEU A 58 0.92 0.41 -11.05
CA LEU A 58 1.29 1.80 -11.35
C LEU A 58 2.77 1.94 -11.73
N ILE A 59 3.47 0.83 -11.97
CA ILE A 59 4.81 0.86 -12.57
C ILE A 59 4.67 1.12 -14.07
N GLN A 60 5.01 2.32 -14.50
CA GLN A 60 4.94 2.71 -15.91
C GLN A 60 5.99 1.95 -16.72
N GLY A 61 5.58 1.41 -17.87
CA GLY A 61 6.43 0.59 -18.72
C GLY A 61 6.53 -0.88 -18.30
N LEU A 62 5.83 -1.30 -17.23
CA LEU A 62 5.78 -2.68 -16.79
C LEU A 62 4.33 -3.15 -16.68
N LYS A 63 3.98 -4.24 -17.37
CA LYS A 63 2.65 -4.84 -17.27
C LYS A 63 2.52 -5.53 -15.91
N ALA A 64 1.53 -5.16 -15.10
CA ALA A 64 1.24 -5.86 -13.86
C ALA A 64 0.60 -7.24 -14.13
N ASP A 65 1.46 -8.24 -14.26
CA ASP A 65 1.15 -9.67 -14.35
C ASP A 65 2.12 -10.50 -13.48
N GLU A 66 2.01 -11.83 -13.56
CA GLU A 66 2.79 -12.74 -12.72
C GLU A 66 4.30 -12.67 -13.00
N TYR A 67 4.70 -12.45 -14.25
CA TYR A 67 6.12 -12.35 -14.63
C TYR A 67 6.73 -11.06 -14.10
N ALA A 68 6.02 -9.93 -14.25
CA ALA A 68 6.44 -8.68 -13.65
C ALA A 68 6.48 -8.76 -12.13
N THR A 69 5.50 -9.42 -11.51
CA THR A 69 5.49 -9.62 -10.06
C THR A 69 6.73 -10.39 -9.61
N GLU A 70 7.06 -11.48 -10.30
CA GLU A 70 8.25 -12.29 -10.02
C GLU A 70 9.55 -11.49 -10.20
N TYR A 71 9.67 -10.76 -11.31
CA TYR A 71 10.80 -9.86 -11.57
C TYR A 71 11.00 -8.86 -10.44
N ILE A 72 9.94 -8.15 -10.03
CA ILE A 72 10.02 -7.16 -8.96
C ILE A 72 10.39 -7.80 -7.63
N CYS A 73 9.77 -8.93 -7.28
CA CYS A 73 10.03 -9.61 -6.01
C CYS A 73 11.46 -10.14 -5.91
N GLN A 74 12.01 -10.68 -7.00
CA GLN A 74 13.36 -11.26 -7.02
C GLN A 74 14.46 -10.18 -7.06
N THR A 75 14.27 -9.17 -7.90
CA THR A 75 15.28 -8.15 -8.19
C THR A 75 15.37 -7.11 -7.07
N TYR A 76 14.21 -6.63 -6.59
CA TYR A 76 14.16 -5.48 -5.69
C TYR A 76 13.73 -5.83 -4.27
N ARG A 77 13.10 -6.99 -4.06
CA ARG A 77 12.66 -7.47 -2.74
C ARG A 77 11.95 -6.39 -1.91
N PRO A 78 10.89 -5.76 -2.44
CA PRO A 78 10.16 -4.73 -1.70
C PRO A 78 9.59 -5.30 -0.41
N TYR A 79 9.29 -4.43 0.55
CA TYR A 79 8.65 -4.83 1.81
C TYR A 79 7.30 -5.48 1.57
N GLY A 80 6.58 -5.01 0.54
CA GLY A 80 5.37 -5.65 0.04
C GLY A 80 4.95 -5.15 -1.34
N ILE A 81 3.96 -5.84 -1.91
CA ILE A 81 3.33 -5.50 -3.19
C ILE A 81 1.89 -5.05 -2.93
N ILE A 82 1.51 -3.92 -3.55
CA ILE A 82 0.13 -3.46 -3.64
C ILE A 82 -0.40 -3.71 -5.06
N SER A 83 -1.57 -4.31 -5.16
CA SER A 83 -2.28 -4.47 -6.43
C SER A 83 -3.78 -4.68 -6.23
N THR A 84 -4.55 -4.31 -7.25
CA THR A 84 -5.96 -4.66 -7.38
C THR A 84 -6.17 -6.06 -7.96
N LYS A 85 -5.14 -6.62 -8.62
CA LYS A 85 -5.21 -7.87 -9.38
C LYS A 85 -4.89 -9.09 -8.52
N GLY A 86 -5.83 -10.04 -8.46
CA GLY A 86 -5.63 -11.24 -7.66
C GLY A 86 -4.46 -12.14 -8.09
N SER A 87 -4.13 -12.19 -9.38
CA SER A 87 -2.98 -12.97 -9.87
C SER A 87 -1.64 -12.42 -9.35
N VAL A 88 -1.51 -11.09 -9.28
CA VAL A 88 -0.35 -10.40 -8.69
C VAL A 88 -0.23 -10.73 -7.21
N ILE A 89 -1.33 -10.64 -6.46
CA ILE A 89 -1.37 -10.98 -5.03
C ILE A 89 -0.93 -12.44 -4.79
N LEU A 90 -1.51 -13.40 -5.52
CA LEU A 90 -1.17 -14.81 -5.39
C LEU A 90 0.31 -15.07 -5.71
N ARG A 91 0.84 -14.46 -6.78
CA ARG A 91 2.25 -14.63 -7.16
C ARG A 91 3.20 -14.00 -6.15
N ALA A 92 2.90 -12.81 -5.62
CA ALA A 92 3.71 -12.17 -4.59
C ALA A 92 3.76 -13.00 -3.29
N LYS A 93 2.63 -13.60 -2.89
CA LYS A 93 2.60 -14.54 -1.74
C LYS A 93 3.49 -15.77 -1.97
N GLN A 94 3.49 -16.35 -3.17
CA GLN A 94 4.39 -17.46 -3.51
C GLN A 94 5.87 -17.07 -3.42
N LYS A 95 6.19 -15.80 -3.64
CA LYS A 95 7.53 -15.23 -3.47
C LYS A 95 7.82 -14.76 -2.04
N GLN A 96 6.94 -15.07 -1.09
CA GLN A 96 7.07 -14.72 0.34
C GLN A 96 7.20 -13.21 0.59
N VAL A 97 6.65 -12.40 -0.31
CA VAL A 97 6.57 -10.93 -0.18
C VAL A 97 5.20 -10.56 0.40
N LYS A 98 5.15 -9.59 1.33
CA LYS A 98 3.89 -9.14 1.92
C LYS A 98 2.95 -8.61 0.84
N THR A 99 1.65 -8.84 0.99
CA THR A 99 0.67 -8.50 -0.04
C THR A 99 -0.43 -7.60 0.51
N VAL A 100 -0.71 -6.53 -0.25
CA VAL A 100 -1.79 -5.60 0.03
C VAL A 100 -2.75 -5.60 -1.15
N GLN A 101 -3.95 -6.13 -0.94
CA GLN A 101 -4.98 -6.08 -1.98
C GLN A 101 -5.78 -4.78 -1.87
N ARG A 102 -5.66 -3.93 -2.89
CA ARG A 102 -6.40 -2.67 -2.96
C ARG A 102 -7.84 -2.92 -3.37
N LEU A 103 -8.79 -2.31 -2.66
CA LEU A 103 -10.21 -2.27 -2.97
C LEU A 103 -10.70 -0.83 -3.05
N PHE A 104 -11.64 -0.59 -3.97
CA PHE A 104 -12.28 0.71 -4.14
C PHE A 104 -13.75 0.63 -3.70
N LEU A 105 -14.13 1.53 -2.80
CA LEU A 105 -15.51 1.72 -2.37
C LEU A 105 -16.23 2.58 -3.42
N ILE A 106 -16.83 1.90 -4.41
CA ILE A 106 -17.58 2.53 -5.49
C ILE A 106 -19.08 2.30 -5.26
N ASP A 107 -19.47 1.03 -5.21
CA ASP A 107 -20.83 0.58 -4.99
C ASP A 107 -20.83 -0.79 -4.28
N SER A 108 -21.99 -1.25 -3.86
CA SER A 108 -22.15 -2.54 -3.17
C SER A 108 -21.73 -3.73 -4.04
N SER A 109 -21.99 -3.70 -5.34
CA SER A 109 -21.67 -4.79 -6.26
C SER A 109 -20.15 -4.97 -6.45
N SER A 110 -19.42 -3.85 -6.51
CA SER A 110 -17.96 -3.81 -6.57
C SER A 110 -17.34 -4.32 -5.26
N LEU A 111 -17.93 -3.93 -4.13
CA LEU A 111 -17.49 -4.38 -2.81
C LEU A 111 -17.67 -5.91 -2.64
N GLU A 112 -18.82 -6.46 -3.04
CA GLU A 112 -19.04 -7.91 -2.99
C GLU A 112 -18.08 -8.69 -3.88
N ARG A 113 -17.79 -8.18 -5.09
CA ARG A 113 -16.78 -8.77 -5.98
C ARG A 113 -15.40 -8.74 -5.34
N SER A 114 -15.07 -7.64 -4.66
CA SER A 114 -13.82 -7.49 -3.91
C SER A 114 -13.73 -8.50 -2.79
N TYR A 115 -14.80 -8.72 -2.01
CA TYR A 115 -14.83 -9.74 -0.97
C TYR A 115 -14.65 -11.16 -1.52
N ARG A 116 -15.32 -11.51 -2.63
CA ARG A 116 -15.11 -12.81 -3.29
C ARG A 116 -13.65 -12.99 -3.73
N LEU A 117 -13.04 -11.93 -4.25
CA LEU A 117 -11.64 -11.93 -4.66
C LEU A 117 -10.71 -12.13 -3.45
N ILE A 118 -10.89 -11.34 -2.39
CA ILE A 118 -10.12 -11.40 -1.13
C ILE A 118 -10.21 -12.78 -0.49
N LYS A 119 -11.40 -13.39 -0.46
CA LYS A 119 -11.59 -14.76 0.06
C LYS A 119 -10.75 -15.80 -0.69
N ARG A 120 -10.52 -15.59 -1.99
CA ARG A 120 -9.70 -16.48 -2.83
C ARG A 120 -8.20 -16.18 -2.72
N THR A 121 -7.82 -14.91 -2.66
CA THR A 121 -6.42 -14.48 -2.70
C THR A 121 -5.75 -14.47 -1.33
N GLN A 122 -6.54 -14.32 -0.26
CA GLN A 122 -6.11 -14.27 1.14
C GLN A 122 -4.89 -13.34 1.32
N PRO A 123 -4.98 -12.05 0.95
CA PRO A 123 -3.86 -11.12 1.07
C PRO A 123 -3.48 -10.90 2.54
N ASP A 124 -2.26 -10.44 2.80
CA ASP A 124 -1.82 -10.18 4.17
C ASP A 124 -2.44 -8.89 4.73
N TYR A 125 -2.77 -7.96 3.84
CA TYR A 125 -3.44 -6.69 4.13
C TYR A 125 -4.46 -6.35 3.04
N ILE A 126 -5.42 -5.51 3.39
CA ILE A 126 -6.39 -4.92 2.45
C ILE A 126 -6.23 -3.41 2.49
N GLU A 127 -6.13 -2.75 1.34
CA GLU A 127 -6.16 -1.28 1.29
C GLU A 127 -7.54 -0.79 0.83
N VAL A 128 -8.22 -0.05 1.69
CA VAL A 128 -9.56 0.52 1.43
C VAL A 128 -9.41 1.97 0.96
N LEU A 129 -9.87 2.24 -0.25
CA LEU A 129 -9.93 3.59 -0.84
C LEU A 129 -11.40 3.97 -1.14
N PRO A 130 -11.86 5.18 -0.76
CA PRO A 130 -11.15 6.18 0.03
C PRO A 130 -11.16 5.87 1.53
N GLY A 131 -10.19 6.45 2.25
CA GLY A 131 -9.94 6.22 3.67
C GLY A 131 -10.82 7.06 4.61
N LEU A 132 -11.61 8.01 4.10
CA LEU A 132 -12.53 8.82 4.91
C LEU A 132 -13.85 8.13 5.26
N VAL A 133 -13.98 6.82 5.03
CA VAL A 133 -15.23 6.13 5.34
C VAL A 133 -15.05 5.09 6.46
N PRO A 134 -14.94 5.55 7.73
CA PRO A 134 -14.83 4.69 8.93
C PRO A 134 -15.78 3.49 8.94
N LYS A 135 -17.03 3.70 8.51
CA LYS A 135 -18.04 2.64 8.41
C LYS A 135 -17.56 1.46 7.58
N TYR A 136 -16.94 1.72 6.43
CA TYR A 136 -16.47 0.65 5.54
C TYR A 136 -15.12 0.08 5.96
N ILE A 137 -14.24 0.87 6.58
CA ILE A 137 -13.01 0.33 7.21
C ILE A 137 -13.38 -0.75 8.23
N ARG A 138 -14.34 -0.43 9.12
CA ARG A 138 -14.84 -1.37 10.13
C ARG A 138 -15.52 -2.59 9.50
N ALA A 139 -16.38 -2.37 8.50
CA ALA A 139 -17.10 -3.45 7.83
C ALA A 139 -16.16 -4.42 7.11
N VAL A 140 -15.17 -3.90 6.36
CA VAL A 140 -14.17 -4.73 5.65
C VAL A 140 -13.36 -5.56 6.64
N LYS A 141 -12.89 -4.94 7.73
CA LYS A 141 -12.14 -5.64 8.77
C LYS A 141 -12.98 -6.74 9.44
N ALA A 142 -14.25 -6.46 9.73
CA ALA A 142 -15.16 -7.43 10.35
C ALA A 142 -15.51 -8.60 9.42
N GLU A 143 -15.77 -8.33 8.14
CA GLU A 143 -16.13 -9.35 7.14
C GLU A 143 -14.94 -10.27 6.79
N THR A 144 -13.73 -9.72 6.75
CA THR A 144 -12.55 -10.45 6.24
C THR A 144 -11.62 -10.95 7.35
N GLY A 145 -11.59 -10.30 8.51
CA GLY A 145 -10.61 -10.55 9.56
C GLY A 145 -9.18 -10.10 9.21
N ILE A 146 -8.95 -9.52 8.03
CA ILE A 146 -7.63 -9.14 7.53
C ILE A 146 -7.30 -7.70 7.96
N PRO A 147 -6.06 -7.39 8.38
CA PRO A 147 -5.63 -6.02 8.69
C PRO A 147 -5.83 -5.04 7.52
N VAL A 148 -6.35 -3.84 7.82
CA VAL A 148 -6.76 -2.85 6.81
C VAL A 148 -5.82 -1.66 6.77
N PHE A 149 -5.41 -1.24 5.57
CA PHE A 149 -4.82 0.06 5.29
C PHE A 149 -5.95 1.00 4.87
N ALA A 150 -6.04 2.18 5.46
CA ALA A 150 -6.96 3.22 4.99
C ALA A 150 -6.19 4.22 4.14
N GLY A 151 -6.62 4.46 2.90
CA GLY A 151 -5.86 5.28 1.97
C GLY A 151 -6.74 6.20 1.14
N GLY A 152 -6.16 7.32 0.69
CA GLY A 152 -6.80 8.23 -0.26
C GLY A 152 -7.77 9.22 0.39
N LEU A 153 -7.71 10.45 -0.13
CA LEU A 153 -8.46 11.64 0.28
C LEU A 153 -8.22 12.14 1.73
N ILE A 154 -7.43 11.44 2.56
CA ILE A 154 -7.11 11.85 3.93
C ILE A 154 -6.17 13.07 3.91
N SER A 155 -6.60 14.14 4.58
CA SER A 155 -6.01 15.49 4.54
C SER A 155 -5.90 16.18 5.91
N SER A 156 -6.43 15.59 6.98
CA SER A 156 -6.28 16.07 8.36
C SER A 156 -5.89 14.97 9.35
N THR A 157 -5.35 15.36 10.51
CA THR A 157 -4.98 14.42 11.58
C THR A 157 -6.21 13.74 12.17
N GLU A 158 -7.32 14.45 12.30
CA GLU A 158 -8.59 13.91 12.79
C GLU A 158 -9.12 12.80 11.87
N GLU A 159 -8.92 12.93 10.55
CA GLU A 159 -9.27 11.89 9.59
C GLU A 159 -8.36 10.65 9.71
N VAL A 160 -7.07 10.85 10.02
CA VAL A 160 -6.14 9.75 10.34
C VAL A 160 -6.61 9.01 11.59
N GLU A 161 -6.90 9.75 12.67
CA GLU A 161 -7.38 9.20 13.94
C GLU A 161 -8.70 8.44 13.76
N ALA A 162 -9.67 9.03 13.07
CA ALA A 162 -10.96 8.40 12.79
C ALA A 162 -10.81 7.09 11.99
N ALA A 163 -9.88 7.02 11.04
CA ALA A 163 -9.60 5.80 10.29
C ALA A 163 -8.98 4.71 11.20
N VAL A 164 -8.05 5.09 12.08
CA VAL A 164 -7.41 4.18 13.04
C VAL A 164 -8.42 3.64 14.06
N GLU A 165 -9.26 4.51 14.63
CA GLU A 165 -10.35 4.15 15.53
C GLU A 165 -11.39 3.24 14.86
N ALA A 166 -11.61 3.41 13.56
CA ALA A 166 -12.46 2.52 12.78
C ALA A 166 -11.88 1.11 12.61
N GLY A 167 -10.58 0.94 12.89
CA GLY A 167 -9.87 -0.33 12.87
C GLY A 167 -8.76 -0.40 11.82
N ALA A 168 -8.41 0.70 11.14
CA ALA A 168 -7.26 0.71 10.25
C ALA A 168 -5.97 0.40 11.02
N THR A 169 -5.13 -0.44 10.41
CA THR A 169 -3.81 -0.81 10.93
C THR A 169 -2.81 0.29 10.68
N VAL A 170 -2.91 0.93 9.51
CA VAL A 170 -2.12 2.09 9.09
C VAL A 170 -2.94 2.95 8.13
N VAL A 171 -2.55 4.20 8.00
CA VAL A 171 -3.10 5.16 7.03
C VAL A 171 -2.06 5.46 5.96
N THR A 172 -2.43 5.39 4.68
CA THR A 172 -1.58 5.79 3.55
C THR A 172 -2.01 7.17 3.05
N THR A 173 -1.08 8.14 3.03
CA THR A 173 -1.36 9.48 2.53
C THR A 173 -0.18 10.09 1.80
N SER A 174 -0.46 10.80 0.71
CA SER A 174 0.51 11.63 -0.01
C SER A 174 0.53 13.07 0.51
N ASP A 175 -0.34 13.41 1.46
CA ASP A 175 -0.30 14.73 2.08
C ASP A 175 0.87 14.81 3.05
N GLN A 176 1.93 15.48 2.61
CA GLN A 176 3.16 15.58 3.38
C GLN A 176 3.01 16.32 4.71
N ARG A 177 1.92 17.07 4.92
CA ARG A 177 1.63 17.73 6.21
C ARG A 177 1.27 16.70 7.28
N LEU A 178 0.75 15.54 6.87
CA LEU A 178 0.41 14.42 7.74
C LEU A 178 1.57 13.44 7.91
N TRP A 179 2.72 13.70 7.28
CA TRP A 179 3.94 12.92 7.49
C TRP A 179 4.65 13.41 8.75
N THR A 180 3.93 13.32 9.87
CA THR A 180 4.43 13.57 11.20
C THR A 180 4.53 12.24 11.92
N ASN A 181 5.62 12.01 12.65
CA ASN A 181 5.68 10.86 13.55
C ASN A 181 4.55 11.02 14.58
N GLY A 182 3.61 10.07 14.58
CA GLY A 182 2.70 9.84 15.69
C GLY A 182 3.40 9.09 16.81
#